data_AF-A0A3D5JFW3-F1
#
_entry.id   AF-A0A3D5JFW3-F1
#
_cell.length_a   1.000
_cell.length_b   1.000
_cell.length_c   1.000
_cell.angle_alpha   90.00
_cell.angle_beta   90.00
_cell.angle_gamma   90.00
#
_symmetry.space_group_name_H-M   'P 1'
#
loop_
_entity.id
_entity.type
_entity.pdbx_description
1 polymer ?
#
loop_
_entity_poly.entity_id
_entity_poly.type
_entity_poly.pdbx_seq_one_letter_code
_entity_poly.pdbx_strand_id
1 'polypeptide(L)'
;MLGRHADSLFWMARYLERGENSARRIQAAFQHTLTRKADGDEEWAAIIRSTGMADAFTGQYDSMTMTNAINFLLRDKSNEDSVISLLAKARQNARSVRTALTQEVWQSLNESWMTGNAALKRPVNIRELPAILENIIKASSVFRGALYGTMLHNDIFNFLR
;
A
#
# COMPACT_ATOMS: atom_id res chain seq x y z
N MET A 1 -1.02 6.24 -28.31
CA MET A 1 -0.62 6.86 -27.02
C MET A 1 -1.70 6.76 -25.94
N LEU A 2 -3.00 6.64 -26.27
CA LEU A 2 -4.06 6.45 -25.25
C LEU A 2 -3.91 5.19 -24.38
N GLY A 3 -3.49 4.05 -24.96
CA GLY A 3 -3.37 2.80 -24.21
C GLY A 3 -2.39 2.87 -23.02
N ARG A 4 -1.24 3.53 -23.19
CA ARG A 4 -0.24 3.67 -22.12
C ARG A 4 -0.71 4.63 -21.02
N HIS A 5 -1.40 5.72 -21.38
CA HIS A 5 -1.93 6.64 -20.37
C HIS A 5 -3.07 6.01 -19.58
N ALA A 6 -3.99 5.31 -20.24
CA ALA A 6 -5.06 4.55 -19.59
C ALA A 6 -4.50 3.49 -18.64
N ASP A 7 -3.50 2.73 -19.08
CA ASP A 7 -2.82 1.70 -18.26
C ASP A 7 -2.18 2.31 -16.99
N SER A 8 -1.44 3.41 -17.14
CA SER A 8 -0.85 4.13 -15.99
C SER A 8 -1.93 4.63 -15.02
N LEU A 9 -3.02 5.22 -15.52
CA LEU A 9 -4.11 5.71 -14.68
C LEU A 9 -4.76 4.56 -13.89
N PHE A 10 -5.14 3.50 -14.60
CA PHE A 10 -5.77 2.32 -14.00
C PHE A 10 -4.89 1.70 -12.92
N TRP A 11 -3.64 1.37 -13.24
CA TRP A 11 -2.75 0.73 -12.29
C TRP A 11 -2.36 1.65 -11.13
N MET A 12 -2.24 2.96 -11.35
CA MET A 12 -2.03 3.91 -10.24
C MET A 12 -3.13 3.79 -9.18
N ALA A 13 -4.40 3.82 -9.61
CA ALA A 13 -5.53 3.72 -8.70
C ALA A 13 -5.59 2.34 -8.01
N ARG A 14 -5.38 1.25 -8.77
CA ARG A 14 -5.37 -0.11 -8.22
C ARG A 14 -4.24 -0.37 -7.23
N TYR A 15 -3.05 0.20 -7.45
CA TYR A 15 -1.94 0.06 -6.50
C TYR A 15 -2.22 0.78 -5.17
N LEU A 16 -2.84 1.96 -5.21
CA LEU A 16 -3.25 2.66 -3.99
C LEU A 16 -4.32 1.88 -3.22
N GLU A 17 -5.33 1.39 -3.92
CA GLU A 17 -6.37 0.54 -3.33
C GLU A 17 -5.78 -0.73 -2.70
N ARG A 18 -4.84 -1.40 -3.39
CA ARG A 18 -4.16 -2.58 -2.86
C ARG A 18 -3.31 -2.25 -1.63
N GLY A 19 -2.64 -1.09 -1.62
CA GLY A 19 -1.88 -0.60 -0.47
C GLY A 19 -2.77 -0.39 0.75
N GLU A 20 -3.92 0.27 0.58
CA GLU A 20 -4.92 0.43 1.64
C GLU A 20 -5.45 -0.92 2.15
N ASN A 21 -5.86 -1.80 1.24
CA ASN A 21 -6.41 -3.11 1.59
C ASN A 21 -5.39 -3.94 2.37
N SER A 22 -4.11 -3.84 2.02
CA SER A 22 -3.03 -4.52 2.75
C SER A 22 -2.83 -3.91 4.13
N ALA A 23 -2.86 -2.58 4.27
CA ALA A 23 -2.80 -1.93 5.57
C ALA A 23 -3.98 -2.32 6.47
N ARG A 24 -5.21 -2.40 5.94
CA ARG A 24 -6.39 -2.85 6.68
C ARG A 24 -6.29 -4.31 7.12
N ARG A 25 -5.79 -5.20 6.25
CA ARG A 25 -5.55 -6.62 6.60
C ARG A 25 -4.53 -6.76 7.73
N ILE A 26 -3.40 -6.06 7.65
CA ILE A 26 -2.37 -6.05 8.70
C ILE A 26 -2.95 -5.48 10.01
N GLN A 27 -3.74 -4.42 9.92
CA GLN A 27 -4.39 -3.83 11.10
C GLN A 27 -5.32 -4.84 11.78
N ALA A 28 -6.17 -5.53 11.02
CA ALA A 28 -7.08 -6.54 11.56
C ALA A 28 -6.30 -7.68 12.23
N ALA A 29 -5.30 -8.23 11.55
CA ALA A 29 -4.47 -9.30 12.09
C ALA A 29 -3.74 -8.89 13.37
N PHE A 30 -3.19 -7.68 13.40
CA PHE A 30 -2.54 -7.16 14.59
C PHE A 30 -3.51 -7.08 15.79
N GLN A 31 -4.75 -6.60 15.57
CA GLN A 31 -5.77 -6.58 16.63
C GLN A 31 -6.19 -7.99 17.08
N HIS A 32 -6.27 -8.95 16.15
CA HIS A 32 -6.54 -10.35 16.48
C HIS A 32 -5.43 -10.97 17.34
N THR A 33 -4.16 -10.76 16.97
CA THR A 33 -3.00 -11.24 17.73
C THR A 33 -2.98 -10.65 19.15
N LEU A 34 -3.34 -9.38 19.34
CA LEU A 34 -3.41 -8.76 20.68
C LEU A 34 -4.50 -9.37 21.59
N THR A 35 -5.52 -10.01 21.01
CA THR A 35 -6.67 -10.53 21.76
C THR A 35 -6.52 -12.00 22.16
N ARG A 36 -5.63 -12.77 21.50
CA ARG A 36 -5.38 -14.18 21.80
C ARG A 36 -4.14 -14.36 22.68
N LYS A 37 -4.17 -15.35 23.57
CA LYS A 37 -3.00 -15.81 24.37
C LYS A 37 -2.03 -16.72 23.60
N ALA A 38 -2.38 -17.15 22.40
CA ALA A 38 -1.60 -18.10 21.58
C ALA A 38 -0.65 -17.38 20.62
N ASP A 39 0.37 -18.10 20.14
CA ASP A 39 1.35 -17.62 19.17
C ASP A 39 0.64 -17.17 17.88
N GLY A 40 0.74 -15.87 17.55
CA GLY A 40 0.06 -15.27 16.40
C GLY A 40 0.62 -15.68 15.04
N ASP A 41 1.68 -16.49 15.01
CA ASP A 41 2.44 -16.81 13.81
C ASP A 41 1.63 -17.55 12.74
N GLU A 42 0.64 -18.36 13.13
CA GLU A 42 -0.25 -19.02 12.16
C GLU A 42 -1.16 -18.02 11.41
N GLU A 43 -1.63 -16.98 12.10
CA GLU A 43 -2.43 -15.90 11.50
C GLU A 43 -1.61 -15.11 10.49
N TRP A 44 -0.38 -14.74 10.85
CA TRP A 44 0.56 -14.06 9.95
C TRP A 44 0.94 -14.94 8.75
N ALA A 45 1.13 -16.23 8.97
CA ALA A 45 1.38 -17.18 7.90
C ALA A 45 0.20 -17.27 6.91
N ALA A 46 -1.04 -17.25 7.42
CA ALA A 46 -2.23 -17.25 6.58
C ALA A 46 -2.32 -16.00 5.70
N ILE A 47 -1.99 -14.82 6.26
CA ILE A 47 -1.96 -13.57 5.49
C ILE A 47 -0.93 -13.65 4.37
N ILE A 48 0.31 -14.07 4.67
CA ILE A 48 1.37 -14.18 3.66
C ILE A 48 1.00 -15.20 2.57
N ARG A 49 0.38 -16.33 2.93
CA ARG A 49 -0.15 -17.27 1.93
C ARG A 49 -1.23 -16.64 1.06
N SER A 50 -2.12 -15.83 1.65
CA SER A 50 -3.19 -15.15 0.91
C SER A 50 -2.69 -14.12 -0.10
N THR A 51 -1.48 -13.58 0.06
CA THR A 51 -0.88 -12.68 -0.92
C THR A 51 -0.21 -13.41 -2.09
N GLY A 52 -0.07 -14.73 -2.02
CA GLY A 52 0.69 -15.51 -3.01
C GLY A 52 2.20 -15.32 -2.94
N MET A 53 2.72 -14.70 -1.87
CA MET A 53 4.14 -14.34 -1.70
C MET A 53 4.86 -15.19 -0.66
N ALA A 54 4.34 -16.39 -0.36
CA ALA A 54 4.91 -17.28 0.65
C ALA A 54 6.34 -17.74 0.31
N ASP A 55 6.60 -18.06 -0.96
CA ASP A 55 7.94 -18.48 -1.41
C ASP A 55 8.94 -17.32 -1.33
N ALA A 56 8.50 -16.11 -1.70
CA ALA A 56 9.32 -14.90 -1.56
C ALA A 56 9.63 -14.59 -0.09
N PHE A 57 8.67 -14.79 0.83
CA PHE A 57 8.90 -14.63 2.26
C PHE A 57 9.91 -15.63 2.79
N THR A 58 9.72 -16.93 2.52
CA THR A 58 10.60 -18.00 3.02
C THR A 58 12.00 -17.95 2.43
N GLY A 59 12.16 -17.42 1.22
CA GLY A 59 13.48 -17.18 0.62
C GLY A 59 14.27 -16.03 1.26
N GLN A 60 13.64 -15.17 2.05
CA GLN A 60 14.26 -13.97 2.63
C GLN A 60 14.25 -13.93 4.17
N TYR A 61 13.30 -14.62 4.79
CA TYR A 61 13.11 -14.64 6.24
C TYR A 61 13.22 -16.07 6.78
N ASP A 62 14.10 -16.29 7.74
CA ASP A 62 14.36 -17.61 8.34
C ASP A 62 13.22 -18.11 9.23
N SER A 63 12.35 -17.20 9.70
CA SER A 63 11.25 -17.53 10.61
C SER A 63 10.00 -16.72 10.32
N MET A 64 8.86 -17.40 10.43
CA MET A 64 7.54 -16.77 10.42
C MET A 64 7.27 -16.16 11.79
N THR A 65 7.65 -14.90 11.96
CA THR A 65 7.31 -14.11 13.15
C THR A 65 6.45 -12.92 12.75
N MET A 66 5.61 -12.42 13.66
CA MET A 66 4.86 -11.18 13.46
C MET A 66 5.73 -10.03 12.94
N THR A 67 6.92 -9.81 13.53
CA THR A 67 7.83 -8.75 13.11
C THR A 67 8.31 -8.94 11.67
N ASN A 68 8.70 -10.16 11.29
CA ASN A 68 9.13 -10.45 9.92
C ASN A 68 7.97 -10.26 8.93
N ALA A 69 6.79 -10.76 9.26
CA ALA A 69 5.60 -10.62 8.41
C ALA A 69 5.20 -9.15 8.18
N ILE A 70 5.17 -8.34 9.25
CA ILE A 70 4.89 -6.89 9.13
C ILE A 70 5.91 -6.21 8.23
N ASN A 71 7.20 -6.50 8.40
CA ASN A 71 8.25 -5.87 7.59
C ASN A 71 8.20 -6.33 6.13
N PHE A 72 7.93 -7.60 5.87
CA PHE A 72 7.75 -8.13 4.53
C PHE A 72 6.57 -7.48 3.80
N LEU A 73 5.42 -7.35 4.49
CA LEU A 73 4.20 -6.81 3.90
C LEU A 73 4.23 -5.28 3.73
N LEU A 74 4.94 -4.56 4.61
CA LEU A 74 4.96 -3.09 4.55
C LEU A 74 6.14 -2.54 3.74
N ARG A 75 7.35 -3.04 3.96
CA ARG A 75 8.58 -2.32 3.57
C ARG A 75 9.56 -3.10 2.70
N ASP A 76 9.39 -4.42 2.57
CA ASP A 76 10.34 -5.19 1.79
C ASP A 76 10.17 -4.95 0.29
N LYS A 77 11.26 -4.60 -0.38
CA LYS A 77 11.26 -4.28 -1.81
C LYS A 77 11.39 -5.51 -2.69
N SER A 78 11.78 -6.66 -2.13
CA SER A 78 11.68 -7.95 -2.82
C SER A 78 10.22 -8.35 -3.02
N ASN A 79 9.34 -7.93 -2.09
CA ASN A 79 7.91 -8.10 -2.18
C ASN A 79 7.34 -6.97 -3.05
N GLU A 80 7.02 -7.32 -4.28
CA GLU A 80 6.41 -6.43 -5.25
C GLU A 80 5.02 -5.90 -4.86
N ASP A 81 4.36 -6.59 -3.92
CA ASP A 81 3.07 -6.25 -3.33
C ASP A 81 3.19 -5.64 -1.93
N SER A 82 4.40 -5.33 -1.46
CA SER A 82 4.55 -4.57 -0.22
C SER A 82 3.99 -3.16 -0.37
N VAL A 83 3.50 -2.58 0.73
CA VAL A 83 2.89 -1.25 0.69
C VAL A 83 3.85 -0.20 0.10
N ILE A 84 5.14 -0.25 0.45
CA ILE A 84 6.12 0.68 -0.13
C ILE A 84 6.31 0.45 -1.63
N SER A 85 6.36 -0.79 -2.11
CA SER A 85 6.46 -1.12 -3.54
C SER A 85 5.24 -0.62 -4.31
N LEU A 86 4.04 -0.79 -3.75
CA LEU A 86 2.78 -0.33 -4.34
C LEU A 86 2.70 1.20 -4.41
N LEU A 87 3.10 1.91 -3.33
CA LEU A 87 3.16 3.38 -3.34
C LEU A 87 4.18 3.91 -4.37
N ALA A 88 5.33 3.22 -4.51
CA ALA A 88 6.32 3.57 -5.53
C ALA A 88 5.76 3.42 -6.95
N LYS A 89 5.13 2.26 -7.24
CA LYS A 89 4.50 1.97 -8.53
C LYS A 89 3.39 2.98 -8.85
N ALA A 90 2.53 3.30 -7.87
CA ALA A 90 1.48 4.31 -8.01
C ALA A 90 2.05 5.69 -8.36
N ARG A 91 3.07 6.15 -7.61
CA ARG A 91 3.73 7.44 -7.85
C ARG A 91 4.40 7.49 -9.23
N GLN A 92 5.04 6.40 -9.66
CA GLN A 92 5.69 6.34 -10.96
C GLN A 92 4.66 6.44 -12.10
N ASN A 93 3.55 5.71 -11.98
CA ASN A 93 2.45 5.81 -12.93
C ASN A 93 1.89 7.24 -12.96
N ALA A 94 1.61 7.86 -11.81
CA ALA A 94 1.16 9.23 -11.72
C ALA A 94 2.09 10.23 -12.40
N ARG A 95 3.41 10.03 -12.25
CA ARG A 95 4.42 10.89 -12.91
C ARG A 95 4.35 10.76 -14.42
N SER A 96 4.10 9.56 -14.94
CA SER A 96 3.95 9.31 -16.40
C SER A 96 2.70 9.94 -17.01
N VAL A 97 1.65 10.15 -16.21
CA VAL A 97 0.38 10.79 -16.62
C VAL A 97 0.14 12.12 -15.93
N ARG A 98 1.20 12.82 -15.52
CA ARG A 98 1.08 14.04 -14.70
C ARG A 98 0.18 15.10 -15.32
N THR A 99 0.16 15.22 -16.64
CA THR A 99 -0.68 16.17 -17.39
C THR A 99 -2.17 15.82 -17.38
N ALA A 100 -2.52 14.58 -17.04
CA ALA A 100 -3.90 14.11 -16.91
C ALA A 100 -4.45 14.26 -15.48
N LEU A 101 -3.62 14.62 -14.50
CA LEU A 101 -4.00 14.72 -13.09
C LEU A 101 -4.09 16.19 -12.65
N THR A 102 -5.10 16.49 -11.83
CA THR A 102 -5.13 17.76 -11.09
C THR A 102 -3.96 17.86 -10.11
N GLN A 103 -3.71 19.08 -9.63
CA GLN A 103 -2.63 19.33 -8.69
C GLN A 103 -2.86 18.59 -7.36
N GLU A 104 -4.10 18.56 -6.89
CA GLU A 104 -4.53 17.95 -5.62
C GLU A 104 -4.36 16.43 -5.65
N VAL A 105 -4.72 15.78 -6.76
CA VAL A 105 -4.51 14.34 -6.96
C VAL A 105 -3.02 14.01 -6.97
N TRP A 106 -2.21 14.81 -7.68
CA TRP A 106 -0.76 14.62 -7.69
C TRP A 106 -0.14 14.82 -6.29
N GLN A 107 -0.52 15.88 -5.59
CA GLN A 107 0.02 16.22 -4.28
C GLN A 107 -0.33 15.16 -3.22
N SER A 108 -1.60 14.74 -3.14
CA SER A 108 -2.04 13.71 -2.19
C SER A 108 -1.26 12.39 -2.34
N LEU A 109 -1.03 11.94 -3.58
CA LEU A 109 -0.21 10.76 -3.85
C LEU A 109 1.28 11.00 -3.53
N ASN A 110 1.81 12.16 -3.90
CA ASN A 110 3.21 12.50 -3.66
C ASN A 110 3.52 12.55 -2.15
N GLU A 111 2.63 13.14 -1.36
CA GLU A 111 2.70 13.18 0.11
C GLU A 111 2.55 11.79 0.74
N SER A 112 1.61 10.98 0.25
CA SER A 112 1.45 9.58 0.67
C SER A 112 2.75 8.80 0.54
N TRP A 113 3.41 8.90 -0.63
CA TRP A 113 4.72 8.29 -0.84
C TRP A 113 5.79 8.83 0.10
N MET A 114 5.91 10.16 0.25
CA MET A 114 6.95 10.76 1.08
C MET A 114 6.83 10.33 2.54
N THR A 115 5.61 10.39 3.09
CA THR A 115 5.30 9.97 4.44
C THR A 115 5.51 8.47 4.63
N GLY A 116 5.00 7.64 3.72
CA GLY A 116 5.17 6.19 3.77
C GLY A 116 6.64 5.77 3.66
N ASN A 117 7.39 6.35 2.73
CA ASN A 117 8.82 6.07 2.55
C ASN A 117 9.66 6.51 3.75
N ALA A 118 9.30 7.62 4.41
CA ALA A 118 9.96 8.04 5.64
C ALA A 118 9.68 7.06 6.80
N ALA A 119 8.41 6.70 7.01
CA ALA A 119 7.98 5.80 8.09
C ALA A 119 8.53 4.36 7.91
N LEU A 120 8.62 3.87 6.67
CA LEU A 120 9.01 2.50 6.35
C LEU A 120 10.50 2.34 6.01
N LYS A 121 11.29 3.40 6.17
CA LYS A 121 12.73 3.39 5.87
C LYS A 121 13.48 2.36 6.72
N ARG A 122 13.07 2.17 7.98
CA ARG A 122 13.65 1.23 8.94
C ARG A 122 12.63 0.14 9.29
N PRO A 123 13.07 -0.98 9.91
CA PRO A 123 12.14 -1.97 10.44
C PRO A 123 11.09 -1.34 11.34
N VAL A 124 9.84 -1.74 11.14
CA VAL A 124 8.68 -1.14 11.82
C VAL A 124 8.70 -1.51 13.29
N ASN A 125 8.65 -0.49 14.15
CA ASN A 125 8.41 -0.67 15.58
C ASN A 125 6.94 -1.02 15.81
N ILE A 126 6.67 -2.10 16.56
CA ILE A 126 5.31 -2.56 16.83
C ILE A 126 4.44 -1.49 17.51
N ARG A 127 5.04 -0.60 18.30
CA ARG A 127 4.34 0.52 18.96
C ARG A 127 3.88 1.59 17.97
N GLU A 128 4.58 1.74 16.85
CA GLU A 128 4.29 2.74 15.81
C GLU A 128 3.37 2.17 14.72
N LEU A 129 3.23 0.85 14.65
CA LEU A 129 2.45 0.16 13.61
C LEU A 129 1.03 0.73 13.47
N PRO A 130 0.22 0.91 14.53
CA PRO A 130 -1.14 1.44 14.36
C PRO A 130 -1.18 2.80 13.65
N ALA A 131 -0.29 3.72 14.04
CA ALA A 131 -0.21 5.05 13.44
C ALA A 131 0.27 4.99 11.97
N ILE A 132 1.22 4.10 11.66
CA ILE A 132 1.69 3.89 10.28
C ILE A 132 0.53 3.39 9.40
N LEU A 133 -0.21 2.37 9.86
CA LEU A 133 -1.34 1.81 9.12
C LEU A 133 -2.47 2.83 8.93
N GLU A 134 -2.80 3.59 9.98
CA GLU A 134 -3.80 4.67 9.90
C GLU A 134 -3.39 5.73 8.88
N ASN A 135 -2.13 6.14 8.85
CA ASN A 135 -1.63 7.09 7.86
C ASN A 135 -1.75 6.57 6.42
N ILE A 136 -1.46 5.29 6.18
CA ILE A 136 -1.62 4.67 4.84
C ILE A 136 -3.10 4.66 4.42
N ILE A 137 -3.99 4.27 5.34
CA ILE A 137 -5.44 4.25 5.09
C ILE A 137 -5.96 5.66 4.83
N LYS A 138 -5.59 6.63 5.67
CA LYS A 138 -5.97 8.03 5.52
C LYS A 138 -5.49 8.62 4.20
N ALA A 139 -4.25 8.32 3.79
CA ALA A 139 -3.70 8.80 2.53
C ALA A 139 -4.54 8.35 1.31
N SER A 140 -5.08 7.12 1.35
CA SER A 140 -5.94 6.61 0.29
C SER A 140 -7.30 7.32 0.26
N SER A 141 -7.86 7.64 1.44
CA SER A 141 -9.07 8.47 1.54
C SER A 141 -8.85 9.90 1.02
N VAL A 142 -7.71 10.52 1.35
CA VAL A 142 -7.35 11.87 0.84
C VAL A 142 -7.18 11.83 -0.67
N PHE A 143 -6.50 10.81 -1.22
CA PHE A 143 -6.37 10.62 -2.66
C PHE A 143 -7.74 10.49 -3.34
N ARG A 144 -8.64 9.65 -2.81
CA ARG A 144 -10.01 9.53 -3.36
C ARG A 144 -10.76 10.86 -3.26
N GLY A 145 -10.66 11.58 -2.13
CA GLY A 145 -11.28 12.89 -1.96
C GLY A 145 -10.80 13.90 -3.01
N ALA A 146 -9.49 13.98 -3.24
CA ALA A 146 -8.92 14.81 -4.28
C ALA A 146 -9.38 14.38 -5.69
N LEU A 147 -9.43 13.07 -5.95
CA LEU A 147 -9.87 12.48 -7.21
C LEU A 147 -11.32 12.90 -7.54
N TYR A 148 -12.27 12.60 -6.66
CA TYR A 148 -13.69 12.90 -6.87
C TYR A 148 -14.00 14.40 -6.77
N GLY A 149 -13.22 15.16 -6.01
CA GLY A 149 -13.48 16.58 -5.76
C GLY A 149 -12.95 17.54 -6.83
N THR A 150 -11.93 17.14 -7.60
CA THR A 150 -11.20 18.08 -8.48
C THR A 150 -11.08 17.65 -9.93
N MET A 151 -11.11 16.35 -10.22
CA MET A 151 -10.95 15.85 -11.59
C MET A 151 -12.21 16.08 -12.42
N LEU A 152 -12.04 16.38 -13.70
CA LEU A 152 -13.13 16.38 -14.67
C LEU A 152 -13.63 14.94 -14.88
N HIS A 153 -14.93 14.72 -14.74
CA HIS A 153 -15.58 13.42 -14.94
C HIS A 153 -15.67 13.03 -16.43
N ASN A 154 -14.54 12.60 -17.00
CA ASN A 154 -14.41 12.14 -18.39
C ASN A 154 -13.80 10.72 -18.44
N ASP A 155 -13.35 10.27 -19.62
CA ASP A 155 -12.75 8.95 -19.78
C ASP A 155 -11.50 8.74 -18.91
N ILE A 156 -10.68 9.77 -18.71
CA ILE A 156 -9.50 9.72 -17.81
C ILE A 156 -9.95 9.40 -16.38
N PHE A 157 -11.01 10.07 -15.92
CA PHE A 157 -11.58 9.80 -14.60
C PHE A 157 -12.11 8.36 -14.48
N ASN A 158 -12.75 7.83 -15.54
CA ASN A 158 -13.28 6.48 -15.52
C ASN A 158 -12.18 5.41 -15.39
N PHE A 159 -10.96 5.65 -15.87
CA PHE A 159 -9.83 4.75 -15.63
C PHE A 159 -9.35 4.75 -14.16
N LEU A 160 -9.72 5.75 -13.36
CA LEU A 160 -9.28 5.91 -11.97
C LEU A 160 -10.28 5.33 -10.95
N ARG A 161 -11.47 4.91 -11.41
CA ARG A 161 -12.57 4.39 -10.58
C ARG A 161 -12.50 2.88 -10.40
#